data_AF-A0A7W7SUB2-F1
#
_entry.id   AF-A0A7W7SUB2-F1
#
_cell.length_a   1.000
_cell.length_b   1.000
_cell.length_c   1.000
_cell.angle_alpha   90.00
_cell.angle_beta   90.00
_cell.angle_gamma   90.00
#
_symmetry.space_group_name_H-M   'P 1'
#
loop_
_entity.id
_entity.type
_entity.pdbx_description
1 polymer ?
#
loop_
_entity_poly.entity_id
_entity_poly.type
_entity_poly.pdbx_seq_one_letter_code
_entity_poly.pdbx_strand_id
1 'polypeptide(L)'
;MLETGFGLPELMEELARHGVTMLLKVDHERLGFGQKPWTVVLSGPGLGDLRSLHSEFNTLREVLEYCLPKLRSLPGDWEWLDRY
;
A
#
# COMPACT_ATOMS: atom_id res chain seq x y z
N MET A 1 2.31 13.93 -17.68
CA MET A 1 3.65 14.28 -17.20
C MET A 1 3.62 14.06 -15.69
N LEU A 2 4.42 13.14 -15.15
CA LEU A 2 4.42 12.79 -13.72
C LEU A 2 5.08 13.93 -12.94
N GLU A 3 4.27 14.91 -12.51
CA GLU A 3 4.74 16.03 -11.69
C GLU A 3 4.53 15.69 -10.21
N THR A 4 5.58 15.93 -9.42
CA THR A 4 5.74 15.71 -7.97
C THR A 4 5.77 14.25 -7.49
N GLY A 5 6.94 13.85 -6.99
CA GLY A 5 7.28 12.50 -6.58
C GLY A 5 6.39 11.96 -5.47
N PHE A 6 5.61 10.94 -5.80
CA PHE A 6 5.10 10.03 -4.80
C PHE A 6 6.28 9.26 -4.21
N GLY A 7 6.67 9.67 -3.01
CA GLY A 7 7.71 9.00 -2.24
C GLY A 7 7.18 7.69 -1.68
N LEU A 8 7.20 6.60 -2.47
CA LEU A 8 6.81 5.27 -1.96
C LEU A 8 7.61 4.89 -0.69
N PRO A 9 8.94 5.13 -0.61
CA PRO A 9 9.67 4.95 0.64
C PRO A 9 9.11 5.77 1.81
N GLU A 10 8.81 7.05 1.58
CA GLU A 10 8.28 7.98 2.57
C GLU A 10 6.89 7.55 3.06
N LEU A 11 6.03 7.08 2.16
CA LEU A 11 4.75 6.45 2.52
C LEU A 11 4.99 5.22 3.40
N MET A 12 5.90 4.33 3.00
CA MET A 12 6.19 3.11 3.76
C MET A 12 6.73 3.41 5.16
N GLU A 13 7.59 4.41 5.29
CA GLU A 13 8.10 4.88 6.59
C GLU A 13 6.98 5.48 7.44
N GLU A 14 6.11 6.30 6.85
CA GLU A 14 5.00 6.93 7.58
C GLU A 14 3.97 5.88 8.03
N LEU A 15 3.68 4.87 7.21
CA LEU A 15 2.88 3.71 7.60
C LEU A 15 3.49 2.99 8.81
N ALA A 16 4.80 2.78 8.80
CA ALA A 16 5.51 2.14 9.91
C ALA A 16 5.40 2.96 11.21
N ARG A 17 5.48 4.31 11.13
CA ARG A 17 5.26 5.21 12.29
C ARG A 17 3.85 5.10 12.86
N HIS A 18 2.86 4.77 12.03
CA HIS A 18 1.47 4.58 12.43
C HIS A 18 1.12 3.11 12.75
N GLY A 19 2.12 2.25 12.96
CA GLY A 19 1.91 0.87 13.38
C GLY A 19 1.36 -0.02 12.27
N VAL A 20 1.64 0.31 11.01
CA VAL A 20 1.33 -0.51 9.83
C VAL A 20 2.63 -0.97 9.18
N THR A 21 2.86 -2.27 9.20
CA THR A 21 3.89 -2.94 8.39
C THR A 21 3.38 -3.07 6.95
N MET A 22 4.21 -2.71 5.98
CA MET A 22 3.94 -2.91 4.55
C MET A 22 4.97 -3.84 3.92
N LEU A 23 4.51 -4.88 3.23
CA LEU A 23 5.28 -5.64 2.25
C LEU A 23 4.74 -5.28 0.86
N LEU A 24 5.64 -4.86 -0.03
CA LEU A 24 5.35 -4.68 -1.43
C LEU A 24 6.32 -5.51 -2.25
N LYS A 25 5.80 -6.35 -3.13
CA LYS A 25 6.60 -7.26 -3.96
C LYS A 25 6.18 -7.16 -5.41
N VAL A 26 7.15 -7.18 -6.32
CA VAL A 26 6.95 -7.48 -7.73
C VAL A 26 7.52 -8.86 -8.02
N ASP A 27 6.67 -9.75 -8.54
CA ASP A 27 7.02 -11.12 -8.86
C ASP A 27 7.37 -11.25 -10.35
N HIS A 28 8.63 -11.57 -10.66
CA HIS A 28 9.14 -11.61 -12.03
C HIS A 28 8.57 -12.76 -12.86
N GLU A 29 8.24 -13.90 -12.25
CA GLU A 29 7.65 -15.04 -12.96
C GLU A 29 6.22 -14.69 -13.36
N ARG A 30 5.44 -14.16 -12.41
CA ARG A 30 4.06 -13.70 -12.71
C ARG A 30 4.04 -12.62 -13.77
N LEU A 31 4.99 -11.68 -13.74
CA LEU A 31 5.14 -10.67 -14.77
C LEU A 31 5.43 -11.31 -16.14
N GLY A 32 6.36 -12.27 -16.18
CA GLY A 32 6.70 -13.02 -17.40
C GLY A 32 5.55 -13.84 -17.97
N PHE A 33 4.64 -14.33 -17.11
CA PHE A 33 3.45 -15.07 -17.50
C PHE A 33 2.19 -14.21 -17.71
N GLY A 34 2.30 -12.87 -17.66
CA GLY A 34 1.16 -11.96 -17.86
C GLY A 34 0.09 -12.04 -16.76
N GLN A 35 0.47 -12.48 -15.56
CA GLN A 35 -0.37 -12.50 -14.36
C GLN A 35 -0.18 -11.22 -13.55
N LYS A 36 -0.95 -11.06 -12.46
CA LYS A 36 -0.83 -9.95 -11.50
C LYS A 36 0.50 -10.05 -10.71
N PRO A 37 1.51 -9.23 -11.00
CA PRO A 37 2.84 -9.43 -10.41
C PRO A 37 3.02 -8.66 -9.10
N TRP A 38 2.17 -7.67 -8.82
CA TRP A 38 2.27 -6.87 -7.60
C TRP A 38 1.52 -7.53 -6.46
N THR A 39 2.19 -7.74 -5.34
CA THR A 39 1.57 -8.17 -4.08
C THR A 39 1.76 -7.08 -3.04
N VAL A 40 0.67 -6.72 -2.36
CA VAL A 40 0.72 -5.89 -1.16
C VAL A 40 0.23 -6.68 0.04
N VAL A 41 0.98 -6.60 1.14
CA VAL A 41 0.52 -7.01 2.46
C VAL A 41 0.64 -5.83 3.40
N LEU A 42 -0.46 -5.49 4.06
CA LEU A 42 -0.47 -4.55 5.19
C LEU A 42 -0.79 -5.34 6.45
N SER A 43 -0.11 -5.06 7.56
CA SER A 43 -0.42 -5.69 8.84
C SER A 43 -0.06 -4.79 10.02
N GLY A 44 -0.64 -5.05 11.18
CA GLY A 44 -0.27 -4.39 12.43
C GLY A 44 -1.43 -3.71 13.14
N PRO A 45 -1.18 -3.17 14.35
CA PRO A 45 -2.20 -2.56 15.18
C PRO A 45 -2.84 -1.33 14.54
N GLY A 46 -2.11 -0.62 13.67
CA GLY A 46 -2.65 0.54 12.93
C GLY A 46 -3.84 0.17 12.03
N LEU A 47 -4.05 -1.11 11.70
CA LEU A 47 -5.21 -1.55 10.93
C LEU A 47 -6.47 -1.81 11.77
N GLY A 48 -6.43 -1.58 13.09
CA GLY A 48 -7.55 -1.85 13.98
C GLY A 48 -7.98 -3.32 13.94
N ASP A 49 -9.29 -3.55 13.78
CA ASP A 49 -9.88 -4.90 13.74
C ASP A 49 -9.55 -5.68 12.47
N LEU A 50 -9.14 -4.99 11.39
CA LEU A 50 -8.76 -5.65 10.15
C LEU A 50 -7.52 -6.53 10.34
N ARG A 51 -6.58 -6.11 11.22
CA ARG A 51 -5.29 -6.76 11.58
C ARG A 51 -4.31 -6.99 10.42
N SER A 52 -4.77 -7.41 9.25
CA SER A 52 -3.99 -7.58 8.03
C SER A 52 -4.84 -7.47 6.76
N LEU A 53 -4.18 -7.11 5.66
CA LEU A 53 -4.72 -7.06 4.31
C LEU A 53 -3.70 -7.70 3.36
N HIS A 54 -4.18 -8.50 2.40
CA HIS A 54 -3.35 -9.10 1.36
C HIS A 54 -4.10 -9.05 0.03
N SER A 55 -3.47 -8.52 -1.02
CA SER A 55 -4.07 -8.41 -2.35
C SER A 55 -3.03 -8.38 -3.46
N GLU A 56 -3.46 -8.70 -4.68
CA GLU A 56 -2.61 -8.81 -5.88
C GLU A 56 -3.14 -7.92 -7.01
N PHE A 57 -2.24 -7.26 -7.73
CA PHE A 57 -2.54 -6.23 -8.74
C PHE A 57 -1.64 -6.32 -9.97
N ASN A 58 -2.05 -5.70 -11.08
CA ASN A 58 -1.25 -5.61 -12.30
C ASN A 58 -0.21 -4.49 -12.25
N THR A 59 -0.49 -3.41 -11.51
CA THR A 59 0.39 -2.23 -11.44
C THR A 59 0.54 -1.69 -10.02
N LEU A 60 1.63 -0.96 -9.76
CA LEU A 60 1.81 -0.21 -8.51
C LEU A 60 0.70 0.81 -8.29
N ARG A 61 0.21 1.46 -9.35
CA ARG A 61 -0.89 2.43 -9.27
C ARG A 61 -2.14 1.78 -8.69
N GLU A 62 -2.51 0.61 -9.19
CA GLU A 62 -3.67 -0.15 -8.67
C GLU A 62 -3.50 -0.52 -7.19
N VAL A 63 -2.29 -0.86 -6.75
CA VAL A 63 -2.00 -1.10 -5.33
C VAL A 63 -2.34 0.13 -4.50
N LEU A 64 -1.89 1.32 -4.92
CA LEU A 64 -2.09 2.56 -4.18
C LEU A 64 -3.55 3.02 -4.18
N GLU A 65 -4.20 2.96 -5.34
CA GLU A 65 -5.62 3.26 -5.51
C GLU A 65 -6.51 2.35 -4.66
N TYR A 66 -6.06 1.13 -4.37
CA TYR A 66 -6.75 0.23 -3.45
C TYR A 66 -6.41 0.50 -1.98
N CYS A 67 -5.12 0.64 -1.65
CA CYS A 67 -4.66 0.73 -0.26
C CYS A 67 -4.99 2.07 0.41
N LEU A 68 -4.76 3.20 -0.27
CA LEU A 68 -4.90 4.52 0.36
C LEU A 68 -6.35 4.82 0.79
N PRO A 69 -7.38 4.61 -0.06
CA PRO A 69 -8.77 4.80 0.37
C PRO A 69 -9.17 3.83 1.48
N LYS A 70 -8.65 2.60 1.46
CA LYS A 70 -8.94 1.62 2.50
C LYS A 70 -8.36 2.03 3.85
N LEU A 71 -7.13 2.53 3.88
CA LEU A 71 -6.52 3.07 5.10
C LEU A 71 -7.30 4.29 5.62
N ARG A 72 -7.66 5.24 4.74
CA ARG A 72 -8.52 6.39 5.11
C ARG A 72 -9.87 5.99 5.73
N SER A 73 -10.39 4.80 5.39
CA SER A 73 -11.66 4.31 5.94
C SER A 73 -11.55 3.66 7.33
N LEU A 74 -10.32 3.43 7.82
CA LEU A 74 -10.10 2.81 9.13
C LEU A 74 -10.20 3.86 10.24
N PRO A 75 -10.56 3.48 11.47
CA PRO A 75 -10.42 4.35 12.62
C PRO A 75 -8.94 4.76 12.82
N GLY A 76 -8.68 6.03 13.10
CA GLY A 76 -7.33 6.55 13.32
C GLY A 76 -7.11 7.90 12.65
N ASP A 77 -5.90 8.43 12.81
CA ASP A 77 -5.45 9.63 12.09
C ASP A 77 -4.83 9.22 10.75
N TRP A 78 -5.55 9.52 9.67
CA TRP A 78 -5.19 9.20 8.30
C TRP A 78 -5.16 10.42 7.40
N GLU A 79 -5.33 11.64 7.94
CA GLU A 79 -5.37 12.89 7.16
C GLU A 79 -4.03 13.13 6.44
N TRP A 80 -2.94 12.61 7.01
CA TRP A 80 -1.60 12.67 6.43
C TRP A 80 -1.46 11.94 5.08
N LEU A 81 -2.38 11.03 4.75
CA LEU A 81 -2.42 10.33 3.45
C LEU A 81 -2.69 11.29 2.29
N ASP A 82 -3.23 12.49 2.53
CA ASP A 82 -3.50 13.49 1.48
C ASP A 82 -2.23 14.11 0.89
N ARG A 83 -1.07 13.79 1.46
CA ARG A 83 0.26 14.10 0.91
C ARG A 83 0.71 13.14 -0.20
N TYR A 84 -0.05 12.07 -0.45
CA TYR A 84 0.29 10.91 -1.28
C TYR A 84 -0.84 10.56 -2.25
#